data_AF-A0A952M436-F1
#
_entry.id   AF-A0A952M436-F1
#
_cell.length_a   1.000
_cell.length_b   1.000
_cell.length_c   1.000
_cell.angle_alpha   90.00
_cell.angle_beta   90.00
_cell.angle_gamma   90.00
#
_symmetry.space_group_name_H-M   'P 1'
#
loop_
_entity.id
_entity.type
_entity.pdbx_description
1 polymer ?
#
loop_
_entity_poly.entity_id
_entity_poly.type
_entity_poly.pdbx_seq_one_letter_code
_entity_poly.pdbx_strand_id
1 'polypeptide(L)'
;MHKPLASQISTLITTCLIALLAGWILYQLHFPAPYLLGSLFGVWIAGGCVKPLRQRVGIPRWFVKPILLGLGVSMGAMFTPEIAGSVFQWWPTVISMIGATVFATAAGFW
;
A
#
# COMPACT_ATOMS: atom_id res chain seq x y z
N MET A 1 -11.79 -9.87 -22.52
CA MET A 1 -10.57 -9.52 -23.30
C MET A 1 -9.37 -9.47 -22.36
N HIS A 2 -8.51 -10.50 -22.37
CA HIS A 2 -7.24 -10.47 -21.65
C HIS A 2 -6.31 -9.47 -22.36
N LYS A 3 -5.95 -8.36 -21.69
CA LYS A 3 -4.95 -7.43 -22.23
C LYS A 3 -3.61 -8.17 -22.39
N PRO A 4 -2.88 -7.97 -23.51
CA PRO A 4 -1.60 -8.63 -23.73
C PRO A 4 -0.61 -8.30 -22.61
N LEU A 5 0.25 -9.26 -22.25
CA LEU A 5 1.24 -9.13 -21.16
C LEU A 5 2.08 -7.83 -21.27
N ALA A 6 2.48 -7.45 -22.48
CA ALA A 6 3.21 -6.22 -22.76
C ALA A 6 2.46 -4.95 -22.31
N SER A 7 1.12 -4.92 -22.49
CA SER A 7 0.29 -3.78 -22.05
C SER A 7 0.19 -3.72 -20.52
N GLN A 8 0.19 -4.87 -19.84
CA GLN A 8 0.15 -4.94 -18.37
C GLN A 8 1.47 -4.49 -17.75
N ILE A 9 2.62 -4.82 -18.36
CA ILE A 9 3.93 -4.35 -17.93
C ILE A 9 4.02 -2.82 -18.11
N SER A 10 3.59 -2.28 -19.25
CA SER A 10 3.56 -0.83 -19.47
C SER A 10 2.71 -0.09 -18.43
N THR A 11 1.53 -0.63 -18.11
CA THR A 11 0.62 -0.12 -17.07
C THR A 11 1.28 -0.13 -15.68
N LEU A 12 1.99 -1.21 -15.36
CA LEU A 12 2.71 -1.35 -14.11
C LEU A 12 3.84 -0.32 -13.99
N ILE A 13 4.63 -0.15 -15.06
CA ILE A 13 5.73 0.82 -15.10
C ILE A 13 5.20 2.24 -14.94
N THR A 14 4.13 2.61 -15.65
CA THR A 14 3.53 3.96 -15.51
C THR A 14 3.02 4.20 -14.09
N THR A 15 2.39 3.20 -13.48
CA THR A 15 1.91 3.30 -12.09
C THR A 15 3.09 3.44 -11.11
N CYS A 16 4.16 2.68 -11.32
CA CYS A 16 5.36 2.71 -10.49
C CYS A 16 6.08 4.06 -10.58
N LEU A 17 6.22 4.63 -11.79
CA LEU A 17 6.83 5.94 -11.99
C LEU A 17 6.04 7.05 -11.29
N ILE A 18 4.71 7.07 -11.43
CA ILE A 18 3.86 8.05 -10.76
C ILE A 18 3.99 7.93 -9.24
N ALA A 19 3.97 6.69 -8.72
CA ALA A 19 4.13 6.43 -7.29
C ALA A 19 5.51 6.85 -6.76
N LEU A 20 6.58 6.59 -7.50
CA LEU A 20 7.95 6.98 -7.14
C LEU A 20 8.12 8.49 -7.14
N LEU A 21 7.62 9.18 -8.17
CA LEU A 21 7.71 10.65 -8.26
C LEU A 21 6.94 11.31 -7.11
N ALA A 22 5.71 10.85 -6.85
CA ALA A 22 4.92 11.38 -5.74
C ALA A 22 5.55 11.05 -4.38
N GLY A 23 6.05 9.83 -4.18
CA GLY A 23 6.78 9.43 -2.98
C GLY A 23 8.05 10.26 -2.74
N TRP A 24 8.80 10.55 -3.80
CA TRP A 24 9.99 11.41 -3.74
C TRP A 24 9.66 12.84 -3.34
N ILE A 25 8.57 13.40 -3.89
CA ILE A 25 8.10 14.74 -3.52
C ILE A 25 7.70 14.78 -2.04
N LEU A 26 6.96 13.78 -1.55
CA LEU A 26 6.59 13.71 -0.13
C LEU A 26 7.78 13.42 0.79
N TYR A 27 8.81 12.73 0.30
CA TYR A 27 10.05 12.51 1.05
C TYR A 27 10.75 13.83 1.37
N GLN A 28 10.79 14.76 0.41
CA GLN A 28 11.35 16.09 0.61
C GLN A 28 10.55 16.93 1.61
N LEU A 29 9.25 16.67 1.77
CA LEU A 29 8.40 17.33 2.77
C LEU A 29 8.48 16.67 4.17
N HIS A 30 9.36 15.69 4.39
CA HIS A 30 9.51 14.97 5.67
C HIS A 30 8.21 14.36 6.21
N PHE A 31 7.29 13.94 5.33
CA PHE A 31 6.06 13.27 5.77
C PHE A 31 6.34 11.88 6.34
N PRO A 32 5.59 11.42 7.36
CA PRO A 32 5.67 10.04 7.84
C PRO A 32 5.24 9.08 6.73
N ALA A 33 6.04 8.03 6.48
CA ALA A 33 5.80 7.04 5.41
C ALA A 33 5.62 7.65 3.99
N PRO A 34 6.60 8.42 3.49
CA PRO A 34 6.44 9.25 2.29
C PRO A 34 6.20 8.43 1.03
N TYR A 35 6.82 7.25 0.90
CA TYR A 35 6.62 6.38 -0.25
C TYR A 35 5.25 5.66 -0.24
N LEU A 36 4.70 5.38 0.95
CA LEU A 36 3.40 4.74 1.11
C LEU A 36 2.27 5.74 0.84
N LEU A 37 2.30 6.88 1.53
CA LEU A 37 1.33 7.94 1.35
C LEU A 37 1.46 8.60 -0.02
N GLY A 38 2.69 8.86 -0.47
CA GLY A 38 2.95 9.47 -1.76
C GLY A 38 2.52 8.58 -2.93
N SER A 39 2.73 7.26 -2.84
CA SER A 39 2.17 6.32 -3.81
C SER A 39 0.64 6.36 -3.84
N LEU A 40 0.00 6.34 -2.67
CA LEU A 40 -1.46 6.35 -2.55
C LEU A 40 -2.05 7.65 -3.12
N PHE A 41 -1.57 8.80 -2.68
CA PHE A 41 -2.04 10.11 -3.16
C PHE A 41 -1.67 10.35 -4.62
N GLY A 42 -0.45 10.01 -5.03
CA GLY A 42 0.01 10.19 -6.42
C GLY A 42 -0.85 9.40 -7.40
N VAL A 43 -1.09 8.11 -7.10
CA VAL A 43 -1.94 7.25 -7.92
C VAL A 43 -3.41 7.68 -7.87
N TRP A 44 -3.91 8.11 -6.72
CA TRP A 44 -5.28 8.59 -6.56
C TRP A 44 -5.54 9.89 -7.31
N ILE A 45 -4.65 10.88 -7.20
CA ILE A 45 -4.73 12.16 -7.93
C ILE A 45 -4.59 11.90 -9.43
N ALA A 46 -3.59 11.12 -9.84
CA ALA A 46 -3.36 10.84 -11.26
C ALA A 46 -4.51 10.03 -11.89
N GLY A 47 -5.06 9.06 -11.17
CA GLY A 47 -6.21 8.25 -11.61
C GLY A 47 -7.56 8.98 -11.54
N GLY A 48 -7.72 9.93 -10.61
CA GLY A 48 -8.92 10.74 -10.44
C GLY A 48 -9.00 11.94 -11.38
N CYS A 49 -7.87 12.62 -11.62
CA CYS A 49 -7.82 13.83 -12.41
C CYS A 49 -7.70 13.56 -13.93
N VAL A 50 -7.10 12.43 -14.33
CA VAL A 50 -6.80 12.12 -15.73
C VAL A 50 -7.58 10.88 -16.21
N LYS A 51 -8.74 11.09 -16.86
CA LYS A 51 -9.60 10.04 -17.43
C LYS A 51 -8.88 8.95 -18.26
N PRO A 52 -7.94 9.26 -19.17
CA PRO A 52 -7.23 8.21 -19.93
C PRO A 52 -6.21 7.43 -19.08
N LEU A 53 -5.73 8.03 -17.98
CA LEU A 53 -4.77 7.39 -17.08
C LEU A 53 -5.47 6.40 -16.15
N ARG A 54 -6.75 6.62 -15.83
CA ARG A 54 -7.59 5.69 -15.05
C ARG A 54 -7.61 4.25 -15.62
N GLN A 55 -7.42 4.07 -16.93
CA GLN A 55 -7.37 2.74 -17.57
C GLN A 55 -5.96 2.13 -17.66
N ARG A 56 -4.92 2.93 -17.38
CA ARG A 56 -3.49 2.59 -17.43
C ARG A 56 -2.81 2.63 -16.06
N VAL A 57 -3.56 2.99 -15.02
CA VAL A 57 -3.10 3.03 -13.64
C VAL A 57 -3.76 1.89 -12.89
N GLY A 58 -2.94 0.95 -12.42
CA GLY A 58 -3.41 -0.25 -11.78
C GLY A 58 -2.34 -1.33 -11.72
N ILE A 59 -2.43 -2.15 -10.68
CA ILE A 59 -1.49 -3.24 -10.45
C ILE A 59 -2.07 -4.52 -11.05
N PRO A 60 -1.38 -5.19 -11.99
CA PRO A 60 -1.81 -6.48 -12.52
C PRO A 60 -1.96 -7.52 -11.40
N ARG A 61 -3.05 -8.30 -11.40
CA ARG A 61 -3.34 -9.32 -10.37
C ARG A 61 -2.23 -10.35 -10.20
N TRP A 62 -1.49 -10.65 -11.27
CA TRP A 62 -0.35 -11.57 -11.20
C TRP A 62 0.82 -10.98 -10.40
N PHE A 63 1.03 -9.66 -10.45
CA PHE A 63 2.12 -8.98 -9.74
C PHE A 63 1.87 -8.85 -8.23
N VAL A 64 0.60 -8.78 -7.82
CA VAL A 64 0.21 -8.74 -6.40
C VAL A 64 0.60 -10.03 -5.68
N LYS A 65 0.48 -11.20 -6.34
CA LYS A 65 0.79 -12.51 -5.73
C LYS A 65 2.23 -12.64 -5.21
N PRO A 66 3.29 -12.42 -6.00
CA PRO A 66 4.67 -12.51 -5.51
C PRO A 66 4.99 -11.43 -4.48
N ILE A 67 4.40 -10.24 -4.59
CA ILE A 67 4.58 -9.17 -3.59
C ILE A 67 4.03 -9.59 -2.22
N LEU A 68 2.81 -10.13 -2.19
CA LEU A 68 2.20 -10.60 -0.94
C LEU A 68 3.00 -11.75 -0.32
N LEU A 69 3.52 -12.66 -1.15
CA LEU A 69 4.40 -13.74 -0.68
C LEU A 69 5.69 -13.18 -0.10
N GLY A 70 6.34 -12.24 -0.80
CA GLY A 70 7.56 -11.58 -0.31
C GLY A 70 7.34 -10.85 1.00
N LEU A 71 6.29 -10.01 1.07
CA LEU A 71 5.90 -9.31 2.30
C LEU A 71 5.59 -10.29 3.43
N GLY A 72 4.84 -11.35 3.17
CA GLY A 72 4.51 -12.37 4.16
C GLY A 72 5.74 -13.09 4.69
N VAL A 73 6.69 -13.46 3.82
CA VAL A 73 7.95 -14.10 4.22
C VAL A 73 8.82 -13.13 5.03
N SER A 74 8.95 -11.87 4.60
CA SER A 74 9.73 -10.87 5.35
C SER A 74 9.13 -10.58 6.72
N MET A 75 7.81 -10.46 6.82
CA MET A 75 7.12 -10.27 8.11
C MET A 75 7.24 -11.53 8.98
N GLY A 76 7.14 -12.72 8.40
CA GLY A 76 7.35 -14.00 9.06
C GLY A 76 8.77 -14.13 9.63
N ALA A 77 9.78 -13.71 8.87
CA ALA A 77 11.18 -13.74 9.29
C ALA A 77 11.50 -12.77 10.45
N MET A 78 10.66 -11.76 10.67
CA MET A 78 10.80 -10.86 11.82
C MET A 78 10.29 -11.48 13.13
N PHE A 79 9.58 -12.62 13.11
CA PHE A 79 9.14 -13.27 14.35
C PHE A 79 10.31 -13.97 15.06
N THR A 80 10.83 -13.32 16.10
CA THR A 80 11.83 -13.88 17.01
C THR A 80 11.19 -14.41 18.29
N PRO A 81 11.88 -15.29 19.06
CA PRO A 81 11.38 -15.78 20.35
C PRO A 81 11.07 -14.66 21.35
N GLU A 82 11.80 -13.54 21.31
CA GLU A 82 11.53 -12.38 22.19
C GLU A 82 10.17 -11.73 21.89
N ILE A 83 9.78 -11.68 20.61
CA ILE A 83 8.49 -11.15 20.16
C ILE A 83 7.35 -12.06 20.64
N ALA A 84 7.54 -13.39 20.57
CA ALA A 84 6.57 -14.36 21.07
C ALA A 84 6.31 -14.21 22.58
N GLY A 85 7.36 -13.93 23.37
CA GLY A 85 7.22 -13.63 24.80
C GLY A 85 6.50 -12.30 25.09
N SER A 86 6.66 -11.32 24.21
CA SER A 86 6.09 -9.97 24.36
C SER A 86 4.63 -9.85 23.89
N VAL A 87 4.09 -10.87 23.20
CA VAL A 87 2.70 -10.89 22.72
C VAL A 87 1.70 -10.63 23.85
N PHE A 88 1.93 -11.19 25.04
CA PHE A 88 1.05 -10.99 26.19
C PHE A 88 1.09 -9.57 26.76
N GLN A 89 2.09 -8.75 26.42
CA GLN A 89 2.18 -7.36 26.88
C GLN A 89 1.49 -6.39 25.93
N TRP A 90 1.30 -6.77 24.66
CA TRP A 90 0.72 -5.92 23.62
C TRP A 90 -0.80 -6.05 23.49
N TRP A 91 -1.45 -6.88 24.30
CA TRP A 91 -2.92 -6.99 24.31
C TRP A 91 -3.64 -5.63 24.46
N PRO A 92 -3.16 -4.63 25.25
CA PRO A 92 -3.86 -3.35 25.38
C PRO A 92 -3.73 -2.51 24.10
N THR A 93 -2.56 -2.53 23.45
CA THR A 93 -2.33 -1.83 22.18
C THR A 93 -3.08 -2.47 21.02
N VAL A 94 -3.23 -3.81 21.03
CA VAL A 94 -4.06 -4.51 20.03
C VAL A 94 -5.52 -4.14 20.19
N ILE A 95 -6.05 -4.13 21.42
CA ILE A 95 -7.44 -3.72 21.68
C ILE A 95 -7.66 -2.26 21.32
N SER A 96 -6.71 -1.37 21.63
CA SER A 96 -6.84 0.05 21.26
C SER A 96 -6.85 0.25 19.75
N MET A 97 -6.02 -0.49 18.99
CA MET A 97 -6.04 -0.48 17.53
C MET A 97 -7.36 -0.99 16.96
N ILE A 98 -7.94 -2.07 17.52
CA ILE A 98 -9.25 -2.59 17.10
C ILE A 98 -10.32 -1.53 17.35
N GLY A 99 -10.36 -0.94 18.55
CA GLY A 99 -11.31 0.11 18.90
C GLY A 99 -11.21 1.33 17.99
N ALA A 100 -9.98 1.82 17.75
CA ALA A 100 -9.72 2.92 16.83
C ALA A 100 -10.17 2.59 15.39
N THR A 101 -9.97 1.35 14.94
CA THR A 101 -10.37 0.91 13.59
C THR A 101 -11.89 0.87 13.45
N VAL A 102 -12.60 0.34 14.46
CA VAL A 102 -14.07 0.34 14.48
C VAL A 102 -14.62 1.76 14.46
N PHE A 103 -14.04 2.66 15.27
CA PHE A 103 -14.44 4.06 15.31
C PHE A 103 -14.19 4.77 13.96
N ALA A 104 -13.00 4.61 13.39
CA ALA A 104 -12.67 5.19 12.08
C ALA A 104 -13.57 4.66 10.97
N THR A 105 -13.91 3.37 11.01
CA THR A 105 -14.83 2.75 10.04
C THR A 105 -16.24 3.31 10.20
N ALA A 106 -16.75 3.41 11.44
CA ALA A 106 -18.07 4.00 11.71
C ALA A 106 -18.15 5.46 11.28
N ALA A 107 -17.12 6.26 11.55
CA ALA A 107 -17.04 7.65 11.12
C ALA A 107 -16.93 7.80 9.60
N GLY A 108 -16.26 6.87 8.91
CA GLY A 108 -16.13 6.90 7.45
C GLY A 108 -17.42 6.49 6.71
N PHE A 109 -18.36 5.81 7.37
CA PHE A 109 -19.67 5.46 6.81
C PHE A 109 -20.74 6.54 7.04
N TRP A 110 -20.43 7.60 7.81
CA TRP A 110 -21.31 8.72 8.09
C TRP A 110 -20.94 9.92 7.21
#